data_AF-A0A919HPC8-F1
#
_entry.id   AF-A0A919HPC8-F1
#
_cell.length_a   1.000
_cell.length_b   1.000
_cell.length_c   1.000
_cell.angle_alpha   90.00
_cell.angle_beta   90.00
_cell.angle_gamma   90.00
#
_symmetry.space_group_name_H-M   'P 1'
#
loop_
_entity.id
_entity.type
_entity.pdbx_description
1 polymer ?
#
loop_
_entity_poly.entity_id
_entity_poly.type
_entity_poly.pdbx_seq_one_letter_code
_entity_poly.pdbx_strand_id
1 'polypeptide(L)' 'MKQDNAMQHNLLINGNLVAGEGEKVPVYNPATGEVILEIAEATAASRCRR' A
#
# COMPACT_ATOMS: atom_id res chain seq x y z
N MET A 1 -14.85 15.79 10.99
CA MET A 1 -13.86 15.12 10.13
C MET A 1 -13.87 13.66 10.54
N LYS A 2 -14.45 12.77 9.72
CA LYS A 2 -14.42 11.35 10.02
C LYS A 2 -13.01 10.87 9.70
N GLN A 3 -12.20 10.63 10.72
CA GLN A 3 -11.15 9.63 10.57
C GLN A 3 -11.91 8.31 10.54
N ASP A 4 -12.27 7.88 9.33
CA ASP A 4 -12.60 6.48 9.11
C ASP A 4 -11.29 5.75 9.41
N ASN A 5 -11.23 5.03 10.54
CA ASN A 5 -10.04 4.36 11.07
C ASN A 5 -9.55 3.19 10.17
N ALA A 6 -9.84 3.25 8.87
CA ALA A 6 -9.39 2.33 7.86
C ALA A 6 -7.87 2.41 7.72
N MET A 7 -7.23 1.25 7.64
CA MET A 7 -5.78 1.10 7.49
C MET A 7 -5.27 1.86 6.26
N GLN A 8 -4.18 2.63 6.41
CA GLN A 8 -3.55 3.27 5.26
C GLN A 8 -2.77 2.24 4.42
N HIS A 9 -3.14 2.13 3.16
CA HIS A 9 -2.57 1.24 2.14
C HIS A 9 -1.91 1.97 0.94
N ASN A 10 -1.93 3.31 0.88
CA ASN A 10 -1.27 4.06 -0.19
C ASN A 10 0.25 4.16 0.04
N LEU A 11 1.01 4.33 -1.04
CA LEU A 11 2.45 4.53 -1.01
C LEU A 11 2.78 5.93 -0.47
N LEU A 12 3.81 6.03 0.37
CA LEU A 12 4.31 7.33 0.85
C LEU A 12 5.52 7.75 0.01
N ILE A 13 5.33 8.71 -0.89
CA ILE A 13 6.37 9.21 -1.82
C ILE A 13 6.55 10.71 -1.59
N ASN A 14 7.77 11.13 -1.25
CA ASN A 14 8.12 12.53 -0.98
C ASN A 14 7.16 13.23 0.02
N GLY A 15 6.70 12.51 1.04
CA GLY A 15 5.77 13.03 2.05
C GLY A 15 4.29 13.04 1.64
N ASN A 16 3.96 12.58 0.43
CA ASN A 16 2.59 12.51 -0.07
C ASN A 16 2.11 11.06 -0.18
N LEU A 17 0.82 10.86 0.06
CA LEU A 17 0.16 9.57 -0.12
C LEU A 17 -0.28 9.42 -1.57
N VAL A 18 0.31 8.46 -2.27
CA VAL A 18 0.11 8.19 -3.70
C VAL A 18 -0.44 6.78 -3.88
N ALA A 19 -1.47 6.61 -4.71
CA ALA A 19 -1.94 5.27 -5.07
C ALA A 19 -0.86 4.56 -5.90
N GLY A 20 -0.57 3.30 -5.59
CA GLY A 20 0.32 2.50 -6.44
C GLY A 20 -0.31 2.27 -7.82
N GLU A 21 0.55 2.24 -8.84
CA GLU A 21 0.16 1.99 -10.24
C GLU A 21 0.50 0.56 -10.68
N GLY A 22 1.18 -0.22 -9.84
CA GLY A 22 1.52 -1.62 -10.09
C GLY A 22 0.41 -2.60 -9.71
N GLU A 23 0.71 -3.89 -9.81
CA GLU A 23 -0.22 -4.96 -9.46
C GLU A 23 -0.59 -4.90 -7.97
N LYS A 24 -1.85 -5.24 -7.65
CA LYS A 24 -2.29 -5.33 -6.26
C LYS A 24 -1.77 -6.62 -5.64
N VAL A 25 -0.98 -6.48 -4.59
CA VAL A 25 -0.41 -7.58 -3.83
C VAL A 25 -1.20 -7.76 -2.52
N PRO A 26 -1.68 -8.98 -2.22
CA PRO A 26 -2.37 -9.24 -0.97
C PRO A 26 -1.40 -9.28 0.22
N VAL A 27 -1.82 -8.71 1.35
CA VAL A 27 -1.14 -8.81 2.63
C VAL A 27 -1.85 -9.85 3.49
N TYR A 28 -1.11 -10.88 3.88
CA TYR A 28 -1.63 -11.99 4.68
C TYR A 28 -1.38 -11.81 6.17
N ASN A 29 -2.31 -12.30 6.98
CA ASN A 29 -2.09 -12.51 8.41
C ASN A 29 -1.21 -13.76 8.62
N PRO A 30 0.00 -13.66 9.18
CA PRO A 30 0.87 -14.82 9.37
C PRO A 30 0.31 -15.85 10.36
N ALA A 31 -0.66 -15.47 11.21
CA ALA A 31 -1.27 -16.37 12.18
C ALA A 31 -2.41 -17.23 11.61
N THR A 32 -3.18 -16.68 10.65
CA THR A 32 -4.37 -17.37 10.08
C THR A 32 -4.26 -17.66 8.59
N GLY A 33 -3.34 -17.02 7.87
CA GLY A 33 -3.22 -17.08 6.42
C GLY A 33 -4.30 -16.29 5.67
N GLU A 34 -5.17 -15.57 6.38
CA GLU A 34 -6.23 -14.77 5.75
C GLU A 34 -5.69 -13.47 5.16
N VAL A 35 -6.35 -12.96 4.12
CA VAL A 35 -6.01 -11.68 3.50
C VAL A 35 -6.55 -10.54 4.36
N ILE A 36 -5.65 -9.65 4.78
CA ILE A 36 -5.99 -8.45 5.57
C ILE A 36 -6.37 -7.30 4.65
N LEU A 37 -5.61 -7.11 3.55
CA LEU A 37 -5.81 -6.03 2.58
C LEU A 37 -5.00 -6.29 1.30
N GLU A 38 -5.23 -5.47 0.28
CA GLU A 38 -4.45 -5.44 -0.96
C GLU A 38 -3.73 -4.09 -1.08
N ILE A 39 -2.43 -4.11 -1.41
CA ILE A 39 -1.61 -2.91 -1.64
C ILE A 39 -1.17 -2.91 -3.10
N ALA A 40 -1.32 -1.79 -3.80
CA ALA A 40 -0.78 -1.64 -5.14
C ALA A 40 0.75 -1.49 -5.11
N GLU A 41 1.45 -2.27 -5.93
CA GLU A 41 2.91 -2.23 -6.02
C GLU A 41 3.40 -0.86 -6.56
N ALA A 42 4.55 -0.41 -6.08
CA ALA A 42 5.23 0.75 -6.63
C ALA A 42 5.89 0.41 -7.98
N THR A 43 5.63 1.21 -9.01
CA THR A 43 6.30 1.06 -10.31
C THR A 43 7.77 1.48 -10.24
N ALA A 44 8.58 1.04 -11.21
CA ALA A 44 10.00 1.43 -11.30
C ALA A 44 10.19 2.96 -11.44
N ALA A 45 9.22 3.66 -12.03
CA ALA A 45 9.22 5.12 -12.13
C ALA A 45 9.12 5.80 -10.76
N SER A 46 8.40 5.19 -9.83
CA SER A 46 8.14 5.69 -8.47
C SER A 46 9.16 5.23 -7.44
N ARG A 47 10.15 4.41 -7.84
CA ARG A 47 11.19 3.88 -6.96
C ARG A 47 12.27 4.95 -6.72
N CYS A 48 12.70 5.08 -5.46
CA CYS A 48 13.84 5.92 -5.10
C CYS A 48 15.07 5.51 -5.92
N ARG A 49 15.62 6.43 -6.71
CA ARG A 49 16.89 6.22 -7.42
C ARG A 49 18.01 6.30 -6.36
N ARG A 50 18.84 5.26 -6.30
CA ARG A 50 19.99 5.18 -5.37
C ARG A 50 20.96 6.34 -5.61
#